data_AF-V4AHF7-F1
#
_entry.id   AF-V4AHF7-F1
#
_cell.length_a   1.000
_cell.length_b   1.000
_cell.length_c   1.000
_cell.angle_alpha   90.00
_cell.angle_beta   90.00
_cell.angle_gamma   90.00
#
_symmetry.space_group_name_H-M   'P 1'
#
loop_
_entity.id
_entity.type
_entity.pdbx_description
1 polymer ?
#
loop_
_entity_poly.entity_id
_entity_poly.type
_entity_poly.pdbx_seq_one_letter_code
_entity_poly.pdbx_strand_id
1 'polypeptide(L)'
;MSSDMELSDSIFAQAEKKLKLKDLCDVQINQDLASLINNWFRDGVDDDRYNELINCESLVTAKTNQLVWDFLSQYTRTMDKRIQNAQTSIIKGAVSLSKITDTLGSGQSMDVNHVLKQAMESLALFGHANKQLCFIRRDMMKPDMRGEYLHLCSHTDILFGDDVSKTVKDISDCSRISNKIGAFQGRGG
;
A
#
# COMPACT_ATOMS: atom_id res chain seq x y z
N MET A 1 -40.47 11.68 26.54
CA MET A 1 -39.89 10.70 25.58
C MET A 1 -39.80 11.32 24.19
N SER A 2 -39.04 12.42 24.02
CA SER A 2 -38.91 13.06 22.69
C SER A 2 -37.56 13.77 22.45
N SER A 3 -36.67 13.84 23.44
CA SER A 3 -35.37 14.52 23.31
C SER A 3 -34.22 13.60 22.86
N ASP A 4 -34.31 12.29 23.12
CA ASP A 4 -33.22 11.36 22.83
C ASP A 4 -33.24 10.83 21.37
N MET A 5 -34.39 10.97 20.69
CA MET A 5 -34.56 10.53 19.30
C MET A 5 -34.01 11.57 18.30
N GLU A 6 -34.13 12.87 18.61
CA GLU A 6 -33.56 13.95 17.78
C GLU A 6 -32.02 14.04 17.86
N LEU A 7 -31.40 13.60 18.96
CA LEU A 7 -29.95 13.61 19.11
C LEU A 7 -29.27 12.50 18.30
N SER A 8 -29.93 11.34 18.13
CA SER A 8 -29.38 10.21 17.36
C SER A 8 -29.41 10.50 15.86
N ASP A 9 -30.51 11.08 15.36
CA ASP A 9 -30.65 11.44 13.95
C ASP A 9 -29.61 12.49 13.51
N SER A 10 -29.15 13.33 14.45
CA SER A 10 -28.09 14.32 14.24
C SER A 10 -26.69 13.70 14.06
N ILE A 11 -26.36 12.64 14.80
CA ILE A 11 -25.03 12.01 14.72
C ILE A 11 -24.90 11.17 13.44
N PHE A 12 -25.96 10.45 13.06
CA PHE A 12 -25.96 9.66 11.83
C PHE A 12 -26.01 10.55 10.58
N ALA A 13 -26.74 11.67 10.60
CA ALA A 13 -26.71 12.65 9.52
C ALA A 13 -25.34 13.34 9.36
N GLN A 14 -24.61 13.57 10.46
CA GLN A 14 -23.23 14.07 10.43
C GLN A 14 -22.25 13.02 9.89
N ALA A 15 -22.44 11.74 10.24
CA ALA A 15 -21.66 10.63 9.69
C ALA A 15 -21.90 10.45 8.18
N GLU A 16 -23.16 10.60 7.73
CA GLU A 16 -23.53 10.50 6.31
C GLU A 16 -22.99 11.68 5.48
N LYS A 17 -22.94 12.90 6.05
CA LYS A 17 -22.28 14.05 5.41
C LYS A 17 -20.77 13.85 5.26
N LYS A 18 -20.12 13.23 6.26
CA LYS A 18 -18.69 12.85 6.20
C LYS A 18 -18.41 11.82 5.11
N LEU A 19 -19.37 10.94 4.79
CA LEU A 19 -19.23 9.93 3.73
C LEU A 19 -19.45 10.46 2.31
N LYS A 20 -20.07 11.64 2.12
CA LYS A 20 -20.42 12.20 0.78
C LYS A 20 -19.43 13.22 0.22
N LEU A 21 -18.23 13.34 0.79
CA LEU A 21 -17.26 14.34 0.36
C LEU A 21 -16.37 13.78 -0.75
N LYS A 22 -16.81 13.99 -1.99
CA LYS A 22 -15.93 14.06 -3.16
C LYS A 22 -14.99 15.26 -2.94
N ASP A 23 -13.69 14.98 -2.94
CA ASP A 23 -12.56 15.92 -3.01
C ASP A 23 -12.42 16.93 -1.85
N LEU A 24 -12.22 16.42 -0.62
CA LEU A 24 -11.65 17.22 0.45
C LEU A 24 -10.13 17.04 0.50
N CYS A 25 -9.40 18.12 0.20
CA CYS A 25 -8.04 18.27 0.68
C CYS A 25 -8.10 18.82 2.11
N ASP A 26 -7.45 18.13 3.05
CA ASP A 26 -7.30 18.58 4.43
C ASP A 26 -6.23 19.69 4.53
N VAL A 27 -6.05 20.28 5.71
CA VAL A 27 -5.02 21.29 5.96
C VAL A 27 -3.62 20.74 5.69
N GLN A 28 -2.74 21.60 5.20
CA GLN A 28 -1.35 21.23 4.97
C GLN A 28 -0.66 20.91 6.30
N ILE A 29 0.04 19.78 6.35
CA ILE A 29 0.96 19.44 7.44
C ILE A 29 2.34 20.05 7.17
N ASN A 30 3.27 19.89 8.12
CA ASN A 30 4.66 20.28 7.94
C ASN A 30 5.26 19.64 6.66
N GLN A 31 5.97 20.44 5.86
CA GLN A 31 6.47 20.04 4.54
C GLN A 31 7.54 18.95 4.60
N ASP A 32 8.39 18.95 5.63
CA ASP A 32 9.42 17.93 5.81
C ASP A 32 8.78 16.59 6.17
N LEU A 33 7.78 16.62 7.07
CA LEU A 33 6.98 15.45 7.40
C LEU A 33 6.23 14.91 6.17
N ALA A 34 5.59 15.77 5.39
CA ALA A 34 4.90 15.38 4.16
C ALA A 34 5.86 14.71 3.17
N SER A 35 7.06 15.26 3.00
CA SER A 35 8.09 14.69 2.12
C SER A 35 8.55 13.31 2.59
N LEU A 36 8.73 13.12 3.90
CA LEU A 36 9.07 11.82 4.47
C LEU A 36 7.97 10.78 4.25
N ILE A 37 6.70 11.15 4.50
CA ILE A 37 5.56 10.26 4.28
C ILE A 37 5.48 9.85 2.81
N ASN A 38 5.63 10.80 1.89
CA ASN A 38 5.64 10.49 0.45
C ASN A 38 6.74 9.49 0.10
N ASN A 39 7.95 9.68 0.62
CA ASN A 39 9.07 8.77 0.38
C ASN A 39 8.79 7.38 0.98
N TRP A 40 8.25 7.26 2.19
CA TRP A 40 7.93 5.96 2.77
C TRP A 40 6.86 5.20 1.99
N PHE A 41 5.85 5.90 1.49
CA PHE A 41 4.77 5.28 0.72
C PHE A 41 5.18 4.92 -0.71
N ARG A 42 6.17 5.64 -1.27
CA ARG A 42 6.72 5.38 -2.61
C ARG A 42 7.85 4.35 -2.59
N ASP A 43 8.82 4.53 -1.70
CA ASP A 43 10.09 3.82 -1.68
C ASP A 43 10.14 2.72 -0.61
N GLY A 44 9.28 2.76 0.40
CA GLY A 44 9.28 1.82 1.51
C GLY A 44 10.47 2.03 2.46
N VAL A 45 10.66 1.11 3.41
CA VAL A 45 11.76 1.12 4.38
C VAL A 45 12.29 -0.28 4.60
N ASP A 46 13.49 -0.40 5.19
CA ASP A 46 14.03 -1.68 5.67
C ASP A 46 13.32 -2.12 6.97
N ASP A 47 12.87 -3.37 7.02
CA ASP A 47 11.91 -3.88 8.01
C ASP A 47 12.55 -4.64 9.19
N ASP A 48 13.82 -4.37 9.51
CA ASP A 48 14.63 -5.26 10.37
C ASP A 48 14.52 -5.04 11.88
N ARG A 49 13.69 -4.11 12.36
CA ARG A 49 13.66 -3.74 13.79
C ARG A 49 12.26 -3.68 14.35
N TYR A 50 11.84 -4.71 15.11
CA TYR A 50 10.62 -4.61 15.90
C TYR A 50 10.49 -5.63 17.05
N ASN A 51 9.94 -5.19 18.19
CA ASN A 51 9.63 -6.03 19.36
C ASN A 51 8.12 -6.25 19.49
N GLU A 52 7.69 -7.50 19.65
CA GLU A 52 6.30 -7.90 19.86
C GLU A 52 5.75 -7.41 21.22
N LEU A 53 4.44 -7.20 21.31
CA LEU A 53 3.76 -6.92 22.58
C LEU A 53 3.22 -8.21 23.18
N ILE A 54 3.69 -8.54 24.38
CA ILE A 54 3.33 -9.78 25.08
C ILE A 54 1.86 -9.86 25.50
N ASN A 55 1.18 -8.72 25.66
CA ASN A 55 -0.22 -8.62 26.08
C ASN A 55 -1.20 -8.42 24.91
N CYS A 56 -0.72 -8.50 23.66
CA CYS A 56 -1.51 -8.32 22.45
C CYS A 56 -1.35 -9.52 21.51
N GLU A 57 -1.86 -10.68 21.91
CA GLU A 57 -1.72 -11.96 21.17
C GLU A 57 -2.23 -11.90 19.72
N SER A 58 -3.21 -11.02 19.44
CA SER A 58 -3.75 -10.82 18.09
C SER A 58 -2.87 -9.97 17.17
N LEU A 59 -1.86 -9.27 17.68
CA LEU A 59 -0.92 -8.48 16.88
C LEU A 59 0.19 -9.36 16.32
N VAL A 60 -0.21 -10.32 15.49
CA VAL A 60 0.68 -11.29 14.84
C VAL A 60 0.32 -11.46 13.37
N THR A 61 1.32 -11.70 12.54
CA THR A 61 1.10 -12.13 11.15
C THR A 61 0.59 -13.56 11.15
N ALA A 62 -0.66 -13.75 10.74
CA ALA A 62 -1.24 -15.08 10.60
C ALA A 62 -0.50 -15.87 9.50
N LYS A 63 -0.13 -17.11 9.82
CA LYS A 63 0.50 -18.03 8.87
C LYS A 63 -0.50 -19.10 8.44
N THR A 64 -0.42 -19.51 7.18
CA THR A 64 -1.17 -20.69 6.71
C THR A 64 -0.75 -21.93 7.49
N ASN A 65 -1.72 -22.76 7.89
CA ASN A 65 -1.44 -24.05 8.52
C ASN A 65 -0.55 -24.92 7.61
N GLN A 66 0.44 -25.61 8.19
CA GLN A 66 1.44 -26.37 7.43
C GLN A 66 0.82 -27.46 6.53
N LEU A 67 -0.20 -28.18 7.00
CA LEU A 67 -0.85 -29.22 6.20
C LEU A 67 -1.54 -28.62 4.98
N VAL A 68 -2.26 -27.52 5.15
CA VAL A 68 -2.89 -26.79 4.03
C VAL A 68 -1.82 -26.23 3.11
N TRP A 69 -0.77 -25.63 3.68
CA TRP A 69 0.37 -25.07 2.96
C TRP A 69 0.99 -26.07 2.00
N ASP A 70 1.19 -27.31 2.45
CA ASP A 70 1.82 -28.39 1.68
C ASP A 70 0.99 -28.85 0.47
N PHE A 71 -0.31 -28.54 0.42
CA PHE A 71 -1.16 -28.77 -0.76
C PHE A 71 -1.21 -27.58 -1.74
N LEU A 72 -0.81 -26.38 -1.31
CA LEU A 72 -0.87 -25.19 -2.17
C LEU A 72 0.15 -25.23 -3.32
N SER A 73 -0.23 -24.65 -4.46
CA SER A 73 0.68 -24.48 -5.60
C SER A 73 1.86 -23.56 -5.24
N GLN A 74 2.98 -23.72 -5.94
CA GLN A 74 4.14 -22.84 -5.76
C GLN A 74 3.79 -21.35 -6.00
N TYR A 75 2.93 -21.08 -6.99
CA TYR A 75 2.43 -19.73 -7.27
C TYR A 75 1.63 -19.18 -6.09
N THR A 76 0.66 -19.94 -5.58
CA THR A 76 -0.16 -19.56 -4.43
C THR A 76 0.69 -19.28 -3.19
N ARG A 77 1.65 -20.16 -2.87
CA ARG A 77 2.59 -19.97 -1.75
C ARG A 77 3.43 -18.71 -1.92
N THR A 78 3.88 -18.42 -3.14
CA THR A 78 4.69 -17.22 -3.42
C THR A 78 3.88 -15.94 -3.22
N MET A 79 2.64 -15.92 -3.70
CA MET A 79 1.74 -14.78 -3.52
C MET A 79 1.37 -14.59 -2.05
N ASP A 80 1.04 -15.68 -1.36
CA ASP A 80 0.70 -15.64 0.06
C ASP A 80 1.88 -15.14 0.93
N LYS A 81 3.12 -15.60 0.69
CA LYS A 81 4.31 -15.05 1.36
C LYS A 81 4.45 -13.53 1.17
N ARG A 82 4.20 -13.02 -0.04
CA ARG A 82 4.26 -11.59 -0.30
C ARG A 82 3.20 -10.82 0.49
N ILE A 83 1.98 -11.37 0.57
CA ILE A 83 0.89 -10.80 1.37
C ILE A 83 1.26 -10.82 2.86
N GLN A 84 1.82 -11.93 3.37
CA GLN A 84 2.30 -12.03 4.75
C GLN A 84 3.39 -11.01 5.07
N ASN A 85 4.29 -10.70 4.13
CA ASN A 85 5.30 -9.67 4.32
C ASN A 85 4.66 -8.27 4.45
N ALA A 86 3.67 -7.95 3.60
CA ALA A 86 2.92 -6.70 3.73
C ALA A 86 2.14 -6.64 5.06
N GLN A 87 1.51 -7.75 5.46
CA GLN A 87 0.81 -7.88 6.74
C GLN A 87 1.77 -7.69 7.92
N THR A 88 2.99 -8.21 7.85
CA THR A 88 3.99 -8.07 8.91
C THR A 88 4.33 -6.61 9.15
N SER A 89 4.49 -5.82 8.10
CA SER A 89 4.71 -4.37 8.21
C SER A 89 3.50 -3.66 8.83
N ILE A 90 2.27 -4.05 8.48
CA ILE A 90 1.05 -3.52 9.13
C ILE A 90 1.04 -3.84 10.62
N ILE A 91 1.33 -5.09 11.00
CA ILE A 91 1.34 -5.52 12.40
C ILE A 91 2.40 -4.75 13.20
N LYS A 92 3.62 -4.62 12.68
CA LYS A 92 4.68 -3.82 13.34
C LYS A 92 4.26 -2.36 13.53
N GLY A 93 3.65 -1.76 12.51
CA GLY A 93 3.12 -0.39 12.61
C GLY A 93 2.02 -0.28 13.68
N ALA A 94 1.07 -1.23 13.71
CA ALA A 94 0.00 -1.28 14.70
C ALA A 94 0.54 -1.45 16.13
N VAL A 95 1.61 -2.22 16.31
CA VAL A 95 2.27 -2.33 17.61
C VAL A 95 2.91 -1.00 18.02
N SER A 96 3.53 -0.27 17.09
CA SER A 96 4.14 1.03 17.39
C SER A 96 3.08 2.03 17.81
N LEU A 97 1.98 2.06 17.07
CA LEU A 97 0.81 2.87 17.39
C LEU A 97 0.21 2.50 18.75
N SER A 98 0.18 1.21 19.11
CA SER A 98 -0.32 0.75 20.41
C SER A 98 0.53 1.28 21.57
N LYS A 99 1.87 1.34 21.42
CA LYS A 99 2.77 1.93 22.43
C LYS A 99 2.55 3.44 22.60
N ILE A 100 2.29 4.14 21.49
CA ILE A 100 1.93 5.56 21.50
C ILE A 100 0.60 5.74 22.26
N THR A 101 -0.43 4.95 21.94
CA THR A 101 -1.73 5.02 22.58
C THR A 101 -1.65 4.75 24.09
N ASP A 102 -0.87 3.75 24.51
CA ASP A 102 -0.63 3.46 25.93
C ASP A 102 0.07 4.62 26.64
N THR A 103 1.14 5.16 26.04
CA THR A 103 1.87 6.32 26.59
C THR A 103 0.95 7.52 26.78
N LEU A 104 0.15 7.86 25.77
CA LEU A 104 -0.82 8.96 25.82
C LEU A 104 -1.94 8.70 26.86
N GLY A 105 -2.45 7.47 26.93
CA GLY A 105 -3.55 7.09 27.83
C GLY A 105 -3.13 6.95 29.29
N SER A 106 -1.86 6.66 29.57
CA SER A 106 -1.33 6.52 30.92
C SER A 106 -1.37 7.81 31.75
N GLY A 107 -1.46 8.97 31.09
CA GLY A 107 -1.40 10.30 31.73
C GLY A 107 -0.05 10.60 32.41
N GLN A 108 0.95 9.75 32.23
CA GLN A 108 2.30 9.95 32.77
C GLN A 108 3.05 11.00 31.95
N SER A 109 4.12 11.55 32.55
CA SER A 109 5.03 12.44 31.82
C SER A 109 5.63 11.69 30.64
N MET A 110 5.45 12.23 29.43
CA MET A 110 5.89 11.61 28.19
C MET A 110 7.13 12.29 27.64
N ASP A 111 8.05 11.49 27.10
CA ASP A 111 9.07 11.98 26.20
C ASP A 111 8.46 12.17 24.81
N VAL A 112 8.14 13.43 24.47
CA VAL A 112 7.53 13.81 23.19
C VAL A 112 8.38 13.37 22.00
N ASN A 113 9.71 13.38 22.11
CA ASN A 113 10.59 12.96 21.01
C ASN A 113 10.51 11.44 20.79
N HIS A 114 10.40 10.67 21.87
CA HIS A 114 10.20 9.23 21.79
C HIS A 114 8.86 8.89 21.12
N VAL A 115 7.78 9.55 21.54
CA VAL A 115 6.44 9.35 20.97
C VAL A 115 6.40 9.74 19.49
N LEU A 116 7.02 10.88 19.13
CA LEU A 116 7.12 11.32 17.74
C LEU A 116 7.89 10.30 16.87
N LYS A 117 9.00 9.77 17.38
CA LYS A 117 9.77 8.75 16.68
C LYS A 117 8.94 7.48 16.44
N GLN A 118 8.22 6.99 17.44
CA GLN A 118 7.32 5.85 17.30
C GLN A 118 6.22 6.11 16.26
N ALA A 119 5.67 7.34 16.22
CA ALA A 119 4.65 7.73 15.25
C ALA A 119 5.20 7.69 13.82
N MET A 120 6.40 8.25 13.62
CA MET A 120 7.10 8.22 12.34
C MET A 120 7.43 6.78 11.90
N GLU A 121 7.91 5.93 12.81
CA GLU A 121 8.15 4.51 12.55
C GLU A 121 6.87 3.78 12.13
N SER A 122 5.74 4.06 12.79
CA SER A 122 4.43 3.50 12.42
C SER A 122 4.02 3.91 11.02
N LEU A 123 4.16 5.20 10.67
CA LEU A 123 3.83 5.71 9.34
C LEU A 123 4.72 5.09 8.26
N ALA A 124 6.02 4.94 8.54
CA ALA A 124 6.97 4.32 7.64
C ALA A 124 6.59 2.86 7.33
N LEU A 125 6.20 2.10 8.35
CA LEU A 125 5.77 0.70 8.22
C LEU A 125 4.47 0.57 7.43
N PHE A 126 3.51 1.47 7.63
CA PHE A 126 2.29 1.51 6.81
C PHE A 126 2.57 1.88 5.35
N GLY A 127 3.48 2.82 5.10
CA GLY A 127 3.92 3.16 3.75
C GLY A 127 4.58 1.98 3.05
N HIS A 128 5.44 1.26 3.75
CA HIS A 128 6.08 0.05 3.23
C HIS A 128 5.08 -1.07 2.93
N ALA A 129 4.11 -1.30 3.82
CA ALA A 129 3.02 -2.24 3.57
C ALA A 129 2.22 -1.89 2.30
N ASN A 130 1.86 -0.61 2.14
CA ASN A 130 1.15 -0.12 0.97
C ASN A 130 1.95 -0.38 -0.33
N LYS A 131 3.27 -0.11 -0.32
CA LYS A 131 4.16 -0.40 -1.45
C LYS A 131 4.14 -1.88 -1.83
N GLN A 132 4.26 -2.78 -0.84
CA GLN A 132 4.21 -4.22 -1.07
C GLN A 132 2.86 -4.67 -1.66
N LEU A 133 1.74 -4.13 -1.16
CA LEU A 133 0.41 -4.40 -1.70
C LEU A 133 0.26 -3.91 -3.15
N CYS A 134 0.81 -2.75 -3.50
CA CYS A 134 0.86 -2.27 -4.88
C CYS A 134 1.60 -3.26 -5.80
N PHE A 135 2.72 -3.84 -5.35
CA PHE A 135 3.42 -4.88 -6.13
C PHE A 135 2.61 -6.15 -6.29
N ILE A 136 2.00 -6.64 -5.21
CA ILE A 136 1.12 -7.80 -5.25
C ILE A 136 0.00 -7.59 -6.28
N ARG A 137 -0.66 -6.42 -6.26
CA ARG A 137 -1.72 -6.07 -7.21
C ARG A 137 -1.23 -6.09 -8.66
N ARG A 138 -0.06 -5.50 -8.94
CA ARG A 138 0.54 -5.53 -10.29
C ARG A 138 0.81 -6.96 -10.75
N ASP A 139 1.41 -7.77 -9.89
CA ASP A 139 1.75 -9.16 -10.24
C ASP A 139 0.52 -10.06 -10.42
N MET A 140 -0.60 -9.76 -9.74
CA MET A 140 -1.88 -10.43 -9.98
C MET A 140 -2.50 -10.07 -11.33
N MET A 141 -2.35 -8.81 -11.77
CA MET A 141 -2.90 -8.32 -13.05
C MET A 141 -2.00 -8.67 -14.24
N LYS A 142 -0.70 -8.88 -14.01
CA LYS A 142 0.32 -9.13 -15.04
C LYS A 142 -0.03 -10.25 -16.03
N PRO A 143 -0.61 -11.40 -15.63
CA PRO A 143 -0.99 -12.47 -16.56
C PRO A 143 -2.08 -12.08 -17.56
N ASP A 144 -2.91 -11.09 -17.25
CA ASP A 144 -4.01 -10.63 -18.10
C ASP A 144 -3.55 -9.63 -19.17
N MET A 145 -2.31 -9.15 -19.08
CA MET A 145 -1.73 -8.19 -20.03
C MET A 145 -1.01 -8.91 -21.16
N ARG A 146 -1.07 -8.33 -22.38
CA ARG A 146 -0.24 -8.81 -23.50
C ARG A 146 1.24 -8.53 -23.21
N GLY A 147 2.10 -9.43 -23.69
CA GLY A 147 3.55 -9.38 -23.46
C GLY A 147 4.20 -8.02 -23.80
N GLU A 148 3.75 -7.39 -24.88
CA GLU A 148 4.25 -6.08 -25.33
C GLU A 148 3.95 -4.93 -24.36
N TYR A 149 2.97 -5.09 -23.46
CA TYR A 149 2.56 -4.10 -22.47
C TYR A 149 3.10 -4.37 -21.06
N LEU A 150 3.92 -5.41 -20.86
CA LEU A 150 4.44 -5.77 -19.53
C LEU A 150 5.31 -4.66 -18.89
N HIS A 151 5.89 -3.76 -19.67
CA HIS A 151 6.65 -2.62 -19.16
C HIS A 151 5.76 -1.53 -18.53
N LEU A 152 4.45 -1.55 -18.79
CA LEU A 152 3.47 -0.72 -18.09
C LEU A 152 3.34 -1.12 -16.61
N CYS A 153 3.75 -2.33 -16.24
CA CYS A 153 3.80 -2.78 -14.84
C CYS A 153 4.95 -2.12 -14.03
N SER A 154 5.39 -0.92 -14.42
CA SER A 154 6.45 -0.15 -13.76
C SER A 154 5.90 0.78 -12.66
N HIS A 155 6.78 1.47 -11.94
CA HIS A 155 6.45 2.17 -10.70
C HIS A 155 5.93 3.59 -10.97
N THR A 156 4.63 3.78 -10.84
CA THR A 156 3.95 5.09 -10.93
C THR A 156 2.83 5.18 -9.89
N ASP A 157 2.36 6.41 -9.63
CA ASP A 157 1.32 6.71 -8.63
C ASP A 157 -0.03 6.02 -8.98
N ILE A 158 -0.30 5.83 -10.27
CA ILE A 158 -1.30 4.87 -10.79
C ILE A 158 -0.58 3.55 -11.07
N LEU A 159 -1.19 2.38 -10.77
CA LEU A 159 -0.51 1.08 -10.88
C LEU A 159 0.14 0.77 -12.25
N PHE A 160 -0.26 1.45 -13.32
CA PHE A 160 0.28 1.31 -14.69
C PHE A 160 0.62 2.64 -15.39
N GLY A 161 0.68 3.73 -14.63
CA GLY A 161 1.04 5.07 -15.12
C GLY A 161 -0.17 5.90 -15.56
N ASP A 162 0.08 7.19 -15.73
CA ASP A 162 -0.96 8.17 -16.08
C ASP A 162 -1.19 8.21 -17.60
N ASP A 163 -0.14 7.92 -18.38
CA ASP A 163 -0.09 8.10 -19.84
C ASP A 163 -0.24 6.79 -20.63
N VAL A 164 -1.01 5.82 -20.12
CA VAL A 164 -1.19 4.49 -20.75
C VAL A 164 -1.53 4.60 -22.25
N SER A 165 -2.45 5.50 -22.62
CA SER A 165 -2.85 5.71 -24.02
C SER A 165 -1.70 6.15 -24.93
N LYS A 166 -0.80 7.00 -24.41
CA LYS A 166 0.38 7.47 -25.13
C LYS A 166 1.38 6.33 -25.27
N THR A 167 1.68 5.62 -24.18
CA THR A 167 2.61 4.49 -24.21
C THR A 167 2.14 3.38 -25.15
N VAL A 168 0.84 3.04 -25.14
CA VAL A 168 0.24 2.07 -26.08
C VAL A 168 0.42 2.50 -27.53
N LYS A 169 0.19 3.79 -27.82
CA LYS A 169 0.37 4.34 -29.17
C LYS A 169 1.82 4.27 -29.63
N ASP A 170 2.76 4.65 -28.76
CA ASP A 170 4.19 4.63 -29.06
C ASP A 170 4.66 3.19 -29.37
N ILE A 171 4.21 2.19 -28.61
CA ILE A 171 4.51 0.76 -28.88
C ILE A 171 3.98 0.33 -30.26
N SER A 172 2.73 0.70 -30.57
CA SER A 172 2.10 0.38 -31.85
C SER A 172 2.85 1.02 -33.02
N ASP A 173 3.24 2.29 -32.87
CA ASP A 173 4.01 3.01 -33.89
C ASP A 173 5.41 2.42 -34.09
N CYS A 174 6.12 2.08 -33.00
CA CYS A 174 7.39 1.37 -33.05
C CYS A 174 7.27 0.00 -33.76
N SER A 175 6.23 -0.77 -33.44
CA SER A 175 5.96 -2.08 -34.07
C SER A 175 5.69 -1.93 -35.58
N ARG A 176 4.95 -0.89 -35.98
CA ARG A 176 4.68 -0.58 -37.38
C ARG A 176 5.95 -0.20 -38.15
N ILE A 177 6.84 0.58 -37.53
CA ILE A 177 8.14 0.96 -38.11
C ILE A 177 9.03 -0.28 -38.26
N SER A 178 9.15 -1.09 -37.20
CA SER A 178 9.94 -2.33 -37.22
C SER A 178 9.48 -3.29 -38.33
N ASN A 179 8.17 -3.46 -38.51
CA ASN A 179 7.63 -4.28 -39.59
C ASN A 179 7.93 -3.74 -41.00
N LYS A 180 7.94 -2.41 -41.16
CA LYS A 180 8.31 -1.77 -42.44
C LYS A 180 9.80 -1.92 -42.75
N ILE A 181 10.67 -1.81 -41.74
CA ILE A 181 12.12 -1.94 -41.90
C ILE A 181 12.52 -3.42 -42.10
N GLY A 182 11.94 -4.34 -41.32
CA GLY A 182 12.18 -5.78 -41.44
C GLY A 182 11.70 -6.38 -42.77
N ALA A 183 10.60 -5.87 -43.34
CA ALA A 183 10.13 -6.28 -44.66
C ALA A 183 11.06 -5.84 -45.81
N PHE A 184 11.89 -4.81 -45.60
CA PHE A 184 12.84 -4.34 -46.61
C PHE A 184 14.11 -5.19 -46.69
N GLN A 185 14.48 -5.93 -45.63
CA GLN A 185 15.68 -6.77 -45.62
C GLN A 185 15.47 -8.19 -46.21
N GLY A 186 14.23 -8.55 -46.60
CA GLY A 186 13.90 -9.88 -47.15
C GLY A 186 13.84 -9.99 -48.68
N ARG A 187 14.17 -8.93 -49.44
CA ARG A 187 14.17 -8.93 -50.91
C ARG A 187 15.53 -8.48 -51.45
N GLY A 188 16.52 -9.34 -51.27
CA GLY A 188 17.89 -9.13 -51.75
C GLY A 188 18.67 -10.43 -51.68
N GLY A 189 18.26 -11.41 -52.47
CA GLY A 189 18.91 -12.71 -52.67
C GLY A 189 18.40 -13.33 -53.96
#